data_AF-A0A9P0SR66-F1
#
_entry.id   AF-A0A9P0SR66-F1
#
_cell.length_a   1.000
_cell.length_b   1.000
_cell.length_c   1.000
_cell.angle_alpha   90.00
_cell.angle_beta   90.00
_cell.angle_gamma   90.00
#
_symmetry.space_group_name_H-M   'P 1'
#
loop_
_entity.id
_entity.type
_entity.pdbx_description
1 polymer ?
#
loop_
_entity_poly.entity_id
_entity_poly.type
_entity_poly.pdbx_seq_one_letter_code
_entity_poly.pdbx_strand_id
1 'polypeptide(L)'
;MISEFENLSLGGNNAASSHADPFTHTELTPEQQKTLIDIRRRKTELLLEIQQLKDELGEVVAELEALDGQEECKQNSKAKQMSIGRKKFNMDPKKGIEYLYENGLLQRTPEDVAQFLHKGEGLSKTAIGDYLGERSDFNEAVLRAFVELHDFTDLILVQALRQFLWSFRLPGEAQKIDRMMESFAQRYCQLNPDIFTNADTCYVLSFAIIMLNTSLHNPSVKDKPSPEQFVAMNRGINNGGDLPQELLLSLYESIKTEPFKIPEDDGNDLMHTFFNPDKEGWLWKQGGRYKSWKRRWFILNDNCLYYFEYTTDKEPRGIIPLENISVRPASDRQRPHCLELYASGGADLIKACKTDSEGKVVEGKHTVYRMSASTVEERDEWIECLRRSISHNPFYDMLAQRKKKAQHSVHSAH
;
A
#
# COMPACT_ATOMS: atom_id res chain seq x y z
N MET A 1 43.31 13.69 -19.17
CA MET A 1 44.64 13.16 -19.53
C MET A 1 44.88 13.04 -21.05
N ILE A 2 43.95 13.46 -21.91
CA ILE A 2 44.17 13.57 -23.38
C ILE A 2 44.51 15.02 -23.79
N SER A 3 44.29 16.00 -22.92
CA SER A 3 44.59 17.42 -23.15
C SER A 3 46.05 17.84 -22.99
N GLU A 4 46.98 16.92 -22.68
CA GLU A 4 48.42 17.23 -22.51
C GLU A 4 49.30 16.76 -23.67
N PHE A 5 48.74 16.03 -24.66
CA PHE A 5 49.52 15.52 -25.80
C PHE A 5 49.34 16.31 -27.11
N GLU A 6 48.41 17.28 -27.17
CA GLU A 6 48.25 18.14 -28.36
C GLU A 6 49.24 19.31 -28.44
N ASN A 7 50.02 19.57 -27.38
CA ASN A 7 50.97 20.69 -27.35
C ASN A 7 52.34 20.43 -28.02
N LEU A 8 52.51 19.32 -28.74
CA LEU A 8 53.78 18.97 -29.40
C LEU A 8 53.74 19.06 -30.93
N SER A 9 52.67 19.56 -31.55
CA SER A 9 52.54 19.53 -33.02
C SER A 9 52.27 20.86 -33.74
N LEU A 10 52.33 22.03 -33.08
CA LEU A 10 52.13 23.31 -33.78
C LEU A 10 53.16 24.33 -33.34
N GLY A 11 54.22 24.49 -34.15
CA GLY A 11 55.28 25.46 -33.90
C GLY A 11 56.25 25.64 -35.06
N GLY A 12 55.74 25.73 -36.29
CA GLY A 12 56.53 26.23 -37.43
C GLY A 12 56.39 27.75 -37.56
N ASN A 13 57.40 28.52 -37.15
CA ASN A 13 58.16 29.46 -38.00
C ASN A 13 58.85 30.62 -37.24
N ASN A 14 60.13 30.79 -37.60
CA ASN A 14 60.96 32.00 -37.65
C ASN A 14 61.32 32.77 -36.36
N ALA A 15 62.53 32.52 -35.87
CA ALA A 15 63.45 33.57 -35.46
C ALA A 15 64.90 33.17 -35.79
N ALA A 16 65.51 33.90 -36.72
CA ALA A 16 66.94 33.85 -36.97
C ALA A 16 67.69 34.35 -35.72
N SER A 17 68.55 33.52 -35.15
CA SER A 17 69.54 33.94 -34.16
C SER A 17 70.73 33.01 -34.21
N SER A 18 71.83 33.56 -34.69
CA SER A 18 73.16 32.97 -34.79
C SER A 18 73.66 32.43 -33.44
N HIS A 19 73.73 31.12 -33.29
CA HIS A 19 74.73 30.50 -32.43
C HIS A 19 75.36 29.35 -33.19
N ALA A 20 76.62 29.58 -33.57
CA ALA A 20 77.48 28.57 -34.17
C ALA A 20 77.67 27.43 -33.17
N ASP A 21 77.20 26.25 -33.53
CA ASP A 21 77.41 24.99 -32.82
C ASP A 21 78.88 24.58 -32.99
N PRO A 22 79.68 24.41 -31.92
CA PRO A 22 81.14 24.23 -32.03
C PRO A 22 81.57 22.77 -32.28
N PHE A 23 80.67 21.86 -32.68
CA PHE A 23 81.01 20.45 -32.92
C PHE A 23 80.93 20.08 -34.41
N THR A 24 81.86 20.63 -35.18
CA THR A 24 82.20 20.14 -36.53
C THR A 24 83.65 19.66 -36.55
N HIS A 25 83.87 18.38 -36.24
CA HIS A 25 85.05 17.58 -36.66
C HIS A 25 84.71 16.10 -36.47
N THR A 26 84.28 15.42 -37.54
CA THR A 26 85.04 14.51 -38.42
C THR A 26 85.19 13.08 -37.91
N GLU A 27 84.51 12.19 -38.65
CA GLU A 27 84.73 10.75 -38.83
C GLU A 27 84.42 9.82 -37.64
N LEU A 28 83.13 9.54 -37.46
CA LEU A 28 82.68 8.29 -36.83
C LEU A 28 83.43 7.13 -37.49
N THR A 29 84.05 6.28 -36.67
CA THR A 29 84.64 5.02 -37.18
C THR A 29 83.58 4.20 -37.92
N PRO A 30 83.95 3.35 -38.89
CA PRO A 30 82.99 2.53 -39.64
C PRO A 30 82.04 1.74 -38.73
N GLU A 31 82.54 1.28 -37.58
CA GLU A 31 81.76 0.61 -36.54
C GLU A 31 80.76 1.54 -35.85
N GLN A 32 81.16 2.75 -35.48
CA GLN A 32 80.24 3.73 -34.88
C GLN A 32 79.17 4.22 -35.88
N GLN A 33 79.50 4.36 -37.16
CA GLN A 33 78.53 4.66 -38.23
C GLN A 33 77.52 3.52 -38.38
N LYS A 34 77.98 2.26 -38.35
CA LYS A 34 77.11 1.08 -38.39
C LYS A 34 76.18 1.03 -37.19
N THR A 35 76.71 1.25 -35.98
CA THR A 35 75.90 1.31 -34.74
C THR A 35 74.87 2.45 -34.80
N LEU A 36 75.23 3.62 -35.31
CA LEU A 36 74.31 4.75 -35.45
C LEU A 36 73.16 4.42 -36.43
N ILE A 37 73.46 3.72 -37.52
CA ILE A 37 72.45 3.24 -38.49
C ILE A 37 71.53 2.22 -37.83
N ASP A 38 72.07 1.26 -37.06
CA ASP A 38 71.28 0.26 -36.34
C ASP A 38 70.38 0.91 -35.26
N ILE A 39 70.90 1.89 -34.51
CA ILE A 39 70.12 2.67 -33.53
C ILE A 39 69.00 3.45 -34.23
N ARG A 40 69.29 4.10 -35.36
CA ARG A 40 68.28 4.83 -36.14
C ARG A 40 67.21 3.89 -36.67
N ARG A 41 67.58 2.72 -37.19
CA ARG A 41 66.63 1.69 -37.63
C ARG A 41 65.75 1.23 -36.46
N ARG A 42 66.35 0.90 -35.31
CA ARG A 42 65.64 0.46 -34.10
C ARG A 42 64.69 1.53 -33.56
N LYS A 43 65.11 2.80 -33.62
CA LYS A 43 64.26 3.95 -33.26
C LYS A 43 63.04 4.05 -34.19
N THR A 44 63.22 3.87 -35.49
CA THR A 44 62.10 3.86 -36.45
C THR A 44 61.15 2.68 -36.20
N GLU A 45 61.69 1.49 -35.93
CA GLU A 45 60.89 0.30 -35.57
C GLU A 45 60.04 0.57 -34.32
N LEU A 46 60.65 1.08 -33.25
CA LEU A 46 59.94 1.40 -32.00
C LEU A 46 58.90 2.51 -32.18
N LEU A 47 59.16 3.50 -33.02
CA LEU A 47 58.18 4.56 -33.31
C LEU A 47 56.97 4.02 -34.07
N LEU A 48 57.19 3.09 -35.00
CA LEU A 48 56.10 2.39 -35.69
C LEU A 48 55.28 1.54 -34.71
N GLU A 49 55.95 0.82 -33.80
CA GLU A 49 55.30 -0.02 -32.80
C GLU A 49 54.49 0.81 -31.79
N ILE A 50 55.03 1.96 -31.35
CA ILE A 50 54.31 2.92 -30.50
C ILE A 50 53.09 3.50 -31.23
N GLN A 51 53.22 3.82 -32.51
CA GLN A 51 52.09 4.34 -33.29
C GLN A 51 50.99 3.28 -33.42
N GLN A 52 51.38 2.03 -33.69
CA GLN A 52 50.46 0.91 -33.82
C GLN A 52 49.73 0.63 -32.49
N LEU A 53 50.44 0.63 -31.37
CA LEU A 53 49.83 0.50 -30.03
C LEU A 53 48.90 1.66 -29.68
N LYS A 54 49.21 2.88 -30.17
CA LYS A 54 48.36 4.05 -29.95
C LYS A 54 47.06 3.95 -30.75
N ASP A 55 47.13 3.42 -31.96
CA ASP A 55 45.97 3.20 -32.82
C ASP A 55 45.08 2.08 -32.22
N GLU A 56 45.67 0.97 -31.77
CA GLU A 56 44.96 -0.11 -31.06
C GLU A 56 44.27 0.39 -29.77
N LEU A 57 44.96 1.22 -28.97
CA LEU A 57 44.36 1.82 -27.78
C LEU A 57 43.20 2.76 -28.14
N GLY A 58 43.30 3.50 -29.26
CA GLY A 58 42.24 4.36 -29.76
C GLY A 58 40.99 3.57 -30.15
N GLU A 59 41.14 2.41 -30.80
CA GLU A 59 40.03 1.52 -31.13
C GLU A 59 39.34 0.96 -29.87
N VAL A 60 40.12 0.50 -28.89
CA VAL A 60 39.58 -0.02 -27.63
C VAL A 60 38.82 1.05 -26.84
N VAL A 61 39.32 2.29 -26.81
CA VAL A 61 38.62 3.41 -26.16
C VAL A 61 37.30 3.73 -26.87
N ALA A 62 37.30 3.76 -28.22
CA ALA A 62 36.08 3.99 -28.98
C ALA A 62 35.04 2.87 -28.78
N GLU A 63 35.48 1.62 -28.65
CA GLU A 63 34.61 0.48 -28.39
C GLU A 63 34.02 0.54 -26.96
N LEU A 64 34.81 0.93 -25.96
CA LEU A 64 34.33 1.16 -24.60
C LEU A 64 33.31 2.30 -24.52
N GLU A 65 33.56 3.44 -25.19
CA GLU A 65 32.63 4.57 -25.23
C GLU A 65 31.31 4.20 -25.94
N ALA A 66 31.37 3.39 -27.00
CA ALA A 66 30.19 2.88 -27.69
C ALA A 66 29.37 1.93 -26.83
N LEU A 67 30.01 1.09 -26.02
CA LEU A 67 29.35 0.20 -25.08
C LEU A 67 28.65 0.99 -23.95
N ASP A 68 29.33 1.97 -23.35
CA ASP A 68 28.75 2.84 -22.31
C ASP A 68 27.52 3.61 -22.81
N GLY A 69 27.60 4.21 -24.01
CA GLY A 69 26.46 4.95 -24.60
C GLY A 69 25.25 4.05 -24.93
N GLN A 70 25.49 2.78 -25.28
CA GLN A 70 24.41 1.81 -25.49
C GLN A 70 23.79 1.35 -24.17
N GLU A 71 24.57 1.20 -23.11
CA GLU A 71 24.05 0.86 -21.79
C GLU A 71 23.18 1.97 -21.20
N GLU A 72 23.61 3.24 -21.28
CA GLU A 72 22.81 4.38 -20.81
C GLU A 72 21.45 4.49 -21.55
N CYS A 73 21.44 4.30 -22.87
CA CYS A 73 20.20 4.33 -23.66
C CYS A 73 19.24 3.19 -23.28
N LYS A 74 19.77 1.98 -23.05
CA LYS A 74 19.00 0.81 -22.60
C LYS A 74 18.47 1.00 -21.17
N GLN A 75 19.27 1.56 -20.27
CA GLN A 75 18.85 1.86 -18.89
C GLN A 75 17.72 2.91 -18.87
N ASN A 76 17.83 3.98 -19.64
CA ASN A 76 16.77 4.98 -19.78
C ASN A 76 15.47 4.39 -20.36
N SER A 77 15.59 3.49 -21.34
CA SER A 77 14.44 2.76 -21.89
C SER A 77 13.76 1.87 -20.85
N LYS A 78 14.54 1.07 -20.10
CA LYS A 78 14.02 0.19 -19.03
C LYS A 78 13.37 0.98 -17.90
N ALA A 79 13.97 2.11 -17.48
CA ALA A 79 13.39 2.97 -16.45
C ALA A 79 12.03 3.55 -16.88
N LYS A 80 11.92 3.97 -18.16
CA LYS A 80 10.65 4.44 -18.73
C LYS A 80 9.60 3.33 -18.80
N GLN A 81 9.98 2.13 -19.25
CA GLN A 81 9.08 0.98 -19.28
C GLN A 81 8.64 0.59 -17.85
N MET A 82 9.53 0.62 -16.87
CA MET A 82 9.21 0.38 -15.47
C MET A 82 8.17 1.38 -14.94
N SER A 83 8.33 2.67 -15.24
CA SER A 83 7.33 3.70 -14.88
C SER A 83 5.96 3.44 -15.52
N ILE A 84 5.91 3.00 -16.78
CA ILE A 84 4.67 2.62 -17.46
C ILE A 84 4.03 1.39 -16.79
N GLY A 85 4.83 0.38 -16.43
CA GLY A 85 4.37 -0.81 -15.73
C GLY A 85 3.76 -0.49 -14.37
N ARG A 86 4.40 0.38 -13.58
CA ARG A 86 3.87 0.88 -12.30
C ARG A 86 2.53 1.61 -12.48
N LYS A 87 2.41 2.50 -13.49
CA LYS A 87 1.14 3.18 -13.80
C LYS A 87 0.04 2.19 -14.20
N LYS A 88 0.38 1.18 -15.00
CA LYS A 88 -0.57 0.12 -15.38
C LYS A 88 -1.00 -0.70 -14.16
N PHE A 89 -0.07 -1.03 -13.26
CA PHE A 89 -0.36 -1.73 -12.01
C PHE A 89 -1.35 -0.95 -11.14
N ASN A 90 -1.15 0.36 -10.99
CA ASN A 90 -2.03 1.20 -10.19
C ASN A 90 -3.46 1.30 -10.76
N MET A 91 -3.64 1.08 -12.07
CA MET A 91 -4.96 1.03 -12.72
C MET A 91 -5.58 -0.37 -12.69
N ASP A 92 -4.77 -1.40 -12.94
CA ASP A 92 -5.15 -2.80 -12.98
C ASP A 92 -3.94 -3.66 -12.60
N PRO A 93 -3.87 -4.16 -11.36
CA PRO A 93 -2.70 -4.87 -10.87
C PRO A 93 -2.30 -6.07 -11.73
N LYS A 94 -3.28 -6.83 -12.23
CA LYS A 94 -3.03 -8.03 -13.06
C LYS A 94 -2.40 -7.63 -14.40
N LYS A 95 -2.95 -6.61 -15.08
CA LYS A 95 -2.38 -6.12 -16.34
C LYS A 95 -1.02 -5.44 -16.16
N GLY A 96 -0.80 -4.75 -15.04
CA GLY A 96 0.48 -4.14 -14.71
C GLY A 96 1.59 -5.17 -14.56
N ILE A 97 1.32 -6.23 -13.79
CA ILE A 97 2.24 -7.36 -13.62
C ILE A 97 2.52 -8.06 -14.95
N GLU A 98 1.48 -8.35 -15.76
CA GLU A 98 1.67 -9.00 -17.06
C GLU A 98 2.53 -8.15 -18.01
N TYR A 99 2.32 -6.82 -18.05
CA TYR A 99 3.16 -5.91 -18.83
C TYR A 99 4.63 -5.97 -18.38
N LEU A 100 4.90 -6.03 -17.07
CA LEU A 100 6.26 -6.13 -16.55
C LEU A 100 6.92 -7.46 -16.95
N TYR A 101 6.15 -8.55 -17.00
CA TYR A 101 6.63 -9.84 -17.50
C TYR A 101 6.97 -9.79 -18.99
N GLU A 102 6.07 -9.26 -19.83
CA GLU A 102 6.25 -9.17 -21.28
C GLU A 102 7.47 -8.33 -21.67
N ASN A 103 7.82 -7.33 -20.85
CA ASN A 103 8.97 -6.45 -21.10
C ASN A 103 10.26 -6.93 -20.39
N GLY A 104 10.24 -8.13 -19.78
CA GLY A 104 11.41 -8.68 -19.08
C GLY A 104 11.88 -7.84 -17.88
N LEU A 105 10.96 -7.10 -17.26
CA LEU A 105 11.22 -6.21 -16.12
C LEU A 105 10.92 -6.87 -14.77
N LEU A 106 10.16 -7.96 -14.79
CA LEU A 106 9.80 -8.75 -13.61
C LEU A 106 9.76 -10.23 -14.02
N GLN A 107 10.24 -11.11 -13.13
CA GLN A 107 10.16 -12.55 -13.36
C GLN A 107 8.81 -13.09 -12.88
N ARG A 108 8.34 -14.17 -13.50
CA ARG A 108 7.05 -14.82 -13.16
C ARG A 108 7.18 -15.74 -11.94
N THR A 109 7.87 -15.30 -10.89
CA THR A 109 8.02 -16.05 -9.63
C THR A 109 7.27 -15.31 -8.51
N PRO A 110 6.69 -16.03 -7.53
CA PRO A 110 6.04 -15.38 -6.40
C PRO A 110 6.96 -14.44 -5.61
N GLU A 111 8.24 -14.82 -5.48
CA GLU A 111 9.25 -14.10 -4.70
C GLU A 111 9.63 -12.77 -5.37
N ASP A 112 9.86 -12.76 -6.68
CA ASP A 112 10.20 -11.54 -7.42
C ASP A 112 9.03 -10.55 -7.41
N VAL A 113 7.80 -11.05 -7.57
CA VAL A 113 6.59 -10.22 -7.48
C VAL A 113 6.42 -9.67 -6.05
N ALA A 114 6.59 -10.50 -5.03
CA ALA A 114 6.52 -10.07 -3.64
C ALA A 114 7.55 -8.96 -3.34
N GLN A 115 8.78 -9.11 -3.81
CA GLN A 115 9.84 -8.11 -3.63
C GLN A 115 9.52 -6.79 -4.36
N PHE A 116 8.95 -6.86 -5.57
CA PHE A 116 8.45 -5.71 -6.30
C PHE A 116 7.35 -4.96 -5.53
N LEU A 117 6.37 -5.69 -4.99
CA LEU A 117 5.28 -5.11 -4.20
C LEU A 117 5.78 -4.53 -2.88
N HIS A 118 6.71 -5.22 -2.21
CA HIS A 118 7.28 -4.79 -0.92
C HIS A 118 8.11 -3.52 -1.06
N LYS A 119 8.91 -3.40 -2.14
CA LYS A 119 9.64 -2.16 -2.44
C LYS A 119 8.67 -0.98 -2.64
N GLY A 120 7.50 -1.24 -3.24
CA GLY A 120 6.37 -0.30 -3.29
C GLY A 120 6.65 1.03 -4.01
N GLU A 121 7.73 1.13 -4.78
CA GLU A 121 8.20 2.40 -5.33
C GLU A 121 7.29 2.86 -6.48
N GLY A 122 6.48 3.90 -6.24
CA GLY A 122 5.51 4.42 -7.22
C GLY A 122 4.29 3.51 -7.45
N LEU A 123 4.05 2.55 -6.54
CA LEU A 123 2.89 1.67 -6.55
C LEU A 123 1.83 2.17 -5.60
N SER A 124 0.58 2.02 -6.01
CA SER A 124 -0.54 2.34 -5.13
C SER A 124 -0.68 1.29 -4.04
N LYS A 125 -0.77 1.73 -2.78
CA LYS A 125 -0.93 0.83 -1.63
C LYS A 125 -2.28 0.10 -1.65
N THR A 126 -3.30 0.73 -2.22
CA THR A 126 -4.61 0.12 -2.48
C THR A 126 -4.49 -1.01 -3.51
N ALA A 127 -3.85 -0.74 -4.64
CA ALA A 127 -3.62 -1.73 -5.70
C ALA A 127 -2.80 -2.95 -5.20
N ILE A 128 -1.82 -2.72 -4.32
CA ILE A 128 -1.06 -3.79 -3.66
C ILE A 128 -1.98 -4.67 -2.82
N GLY A 129 -2.79 -4.08 -1.94
CA GLY A 129 -3.72 -4.81 -1.09
C GLY A 129 -4.75 -5.63 -1.89
N ASP A 130 -5.29 -5.04 -2.95
CA ASP A 130 -6.22 -5.73 -3.84
C ASP A 130 -5.60 -6.96 -4.51
N TYR A 131 -4.37 -6.83 -5.02
CA TYR A 131 -3.66 -7.93 -5.68
C TYR A 131 -3.27 -9.06 -4.71
N LEU A 132 -2.74 -8.70 -3.54
CA LEU A 132 -2.36 -9.67 -2.51
C LEU A 132 -3.57 -10.40 -1.92
N GLY A 133 -4.72 -9.73 -1.88
CA GLY A 133 -5.96 -10.29 -1.36
C GLY A 133 -6.65 -11.28 -2.32
N GLU A 134 -6.26 -11.39 -3.59
CA GLU A 134 -6.91 -12.29 -4.56
C GLU A 134 -6.78 -13.77 -4.19
N ARG A 135 -7.77 -14.59 -4.59
CA ARG A 135 -7.86 -16.03 -4.26
C ARG A 135 -7.09 -16.98 -5.19
N SER A 136 -6.28 -16.44 -6.10
CA SER A 136 -5.57 -17.29 -7.06
C SER A 136 -4.36 -17.92 -6.39
N ASP A 137 -4.05 -19.18 -6.70
CA ASP A 137 -2.91 -19.91 -6.11
C ASP A 137 -1.60 -19.11 -6.23
N PHE A 138 -1.41 -18.40 -7.34
CA PHE A 138 -0.25 -17.54 -7.54
C PHE A 138 -0.27 -16.32 -6.60
N ASN A 139 -1.42 -15.66 -6.44
CA ASN A 139 -1.56 -14.51 -5.54
C ASN A 139 -1.37 -14.92 -4.07
N GLU A 140 -1.84 -16.10 -3.68
CA GLU A 140 -1.62 -16.65 -2.34
C GLU A 140 -0.15 -16.98 -2.10
N ALA A 141 0.56 -17.48 -3.11
CA ALA A 141 2.00 -17.68 -3.04
C ALA A 141 2.76 -16.35 -2.92
N VAL A 142 2.36 -15.33 -3.68
CA VAL A 142 2.92 -13.97 -3.58
C VAL A 142 2.65 -13.37 -2.21
N LEU A 143 1.45 -13.53 -1.65
CA LEU A 143 1.12 -13.07 -0.29
C LEU A 143 2.02 -13.72 0.75
N ARG A 144 2.22 -15.04 0.69
CA ARG A 144 3.14 -15.74 1.60
C ARG A 144 4.57 -15.18 1.51
N ALA A 145 5.12 -15.09 0.30
CA ALA A 145 6.45 -14.52 0.07
C ALA A 145 6.53 -13.04 0.53
N PHE A 146 5.46 -12.26 0.34
CA PHE A 146 5.39 -10.87 0.77
C PHE A 146 5.41 -10.73 2.29
N VAL A 147 4.67 -11.58 3.01
CA VAL A 147 4.69 -11.58 4.48
C VAL A 147 6.05 -12.07 5.01
N GLU A 148 6.72 -13.00 4.32
CA GLU A 148 8.08 -13.45 4.68
C GLU A 148 9.14 -12.35 4.60
N LEU A 149 8.96 -11.35 3.73
CA LEU A 149 9.83 -10.16 3.66
C LEU A 149 9.72 -9.24 4.88
N HIS A 150 8.69 -9.43 5.72
CA HIS A 150 8.56 -8.67 6.97
C HIS A 150 9.25 -9.41 8.12
N ASP A 151 10.12 -8.70 8.81
CA ASP A 151 10.79 -9.19 10.01
C ASP A 151 10.04 -8.70 11.25
N PHE A 152 9.35 -9.63 11.91
CA PHE A 152 8.61 -9.38 13.15
C PHE A 152 9.33 -9.91 14.39
N THR A 153 10.60 -10.27 14.28
CA THR A 153 11.39 -10.79 15.41
C THR A 153 11.48 -9.75 16.52
N ASP A 154 11.21 -10.16 17.76
CA ASP A 154 11.25 -9.33 18.97
C ASP A 154 10.31 -8.09 18.96
N LEU A 155 9.39 -8.00 18.00
CA LEU A 155 8.38 -6.95 17.95
C LEU A 155 7.13 -7.37 18.71
N ILE A 156 6.56 -6.45 19.49
CA ILE A 156 5.21 -6.67 20.03
C ILE A 156 4.17 -6.62 18.90
N LEU A 157 3.02 -7.27 19.10
CA LEU A 157 2.00 -7.42 18.05
C LEU A 157 1.57 -6.09 17.41
N VAL A 158 1.45 -5.01 18.20
CA VAL A 158 1.13 -3.67 17.67
C VAL A 158 2.23 -3.14 16.74
N GLN A 159 3.51 -3.34 17.06
CA GLN A 159 4.62 -2.89 16.21
C GLN A 159 4.67 -3.67 14.90
N ALA A 160 4.49 -4.99 14.96
CA ALA A 160 4.39 -5.83 13.76
C ALA A 160 3.19 -5.41 12.89
N LEU A 161 2.02 -5.13 13.49
CA LEU A 161 0.85 -4.62 12.77
C LEU A 161 1.13 -3.26 12.11
N ARG A 162 1.83 -2.34 12.78
CA ARG A 162 2.21 -1.04 12.19
C ARG A 162 3.07 -1.23 10.95
N GLN A 163 4.09 -2.08 11.02
CA GLN A 163 4.94 -2.35 9.87
C GLN A 163 4.16 -3.00 8.72
N PHE A 164 3.35 -4.01 9.04
CA PHE A 164 2.58 -4.74 8.04
C PHE A 164 1.55 -3.85 7.33
N LEU A 165 0.77 -3.07 8.10
CA LEU A 165 -0.26 -2.16 7.57
C LEU A 165 0.31 -0.89 6.91
N TRP A 166 1.62 -0.65 7.03
CA TRP A 166 2.32 0.41 6.28
C TRP A 166 2.66 -0.04 4.85
N SER A 167 2.79 -1.35 4.63
CA SER A 167 3.24 -1.90 3.34
C SER A 167 2.15 -1.91 2.28
N PHE A 168 0.86 -1.89 2.67
CA PHE A 168 -0.29 -1.92 1.78
C PHE A 168 -1.54 -1.40 2.50
N ARG A 169 -2.64 -1.20 1.75
CA ARG A 169 -3.94 -0.86 2.32
C ARG A 169 -4.84 -2.08 2.36
N LEU A 170 -5.46 -2.37 3.50
CA LEU A 170 -6.38 -3.50 3.62
C LEU A 170 -7.53 -3.38 2.60
N PRO A 171 -7.85 -4.44 1.85
CA PRO A 171 -8.96 -4.47 0.92
C PRO A 171 -10.31 -4.41 1.65
N GLY A 172 -11.38 -4.14 0.91
CA GLY A 172 -12.72 -3.97 1.47
C GLY A 172 -13.48 -5.27 1.71
N GLU A 173 -13.17 -6.32 0.97
CA GLU A 173 -13.88 -7.58 1.03
C GLU A 173 -13.37 -8.45 2.19
N ALA A 174 -14.29 -8.90 3.07
CA ALA A 174 -13.98 -9.68 4.26
C ALA A 174 -13.07 -10.90 3.98
N GLN A 175 -13.30 -11.60 2.87
CA GLN A 175 -12.49 -12.77 2.47
C GLN A 175 -11.05 -12.42 2.12
N LYS A 176 -10.81 -11.22 1.57
CA LYS A 176 -9.45 -10.77 1.25
C LYS A 176 -8.72 -10.38 2.53
N ILE A 177 -9.39 -9.63 3.42
CA ILE A 177 -8.86 -9.26 4.74
C ILE A 177 -8.47 -10.53 5.53
N ASP A 178 -9.35 -11.54 5.55
CA ASP A 178 -9.10 -12.81 6.23
C ASP A 178 -7.79 -13.47 5.80
N ARG A 179 -7.57 -13.63 4.49
CA ARG A 179 -6.33 -14.21 3.93
C ARG A 179 -5.08 -13.45 4.36
N MET A 180 -5.14 -12.12 4.31
CA MET A 180 -3.99 -11.26 4.65
C MET A 180 -3.67 -11.34 6.14
N MET A 181 -4.69 -11.24 7.00
CA MET A 181 -4.52 -11.28 8.44
C MET A 181 -4.16 -12.68 8.96
N GLU A 182 -4.64 -13.75 8.31
CA GLU A 182 -4.23 -15.12 8.60
C GLU A 182 -2.75 -15.34 8.27
N SER A 183 -2.30 -14.89 7.09
CA SER A 183 -0.89 -14.96 6.69
C SER A 183 0.01 -14.17 7.65
N PHE A 184 -0.41 -12.97 8.06
CA PHE A 184 0.27 -12.18 9.07
C PHE A 184 0.37 -12.90 10.42
N ALA A 185 -0.75 -13.43 10.92
CA ALA A 185 -0.78 -14.11 12.22
C ALA A 185 0.11 -15.36 12.24
N GLN A 186 0.12 -16.12 11.15
CA GLN A 186 1.02 -17.26 10.98
C GLN A 186 2.48 -16.82 11.03
N ARG A 187 2.87 -15.80 10.26
CA ARG A 187 4.25 -15.29 10.26
C ARG A 187 4.67 -14.75 11.63
N TYR A 188 3.81 -13.98 12.28
CA TYR A 188 4.12 -13.42 13.60
C TYR A 188 4.38 -14.54 14.62
N CYS A 189 3.54 -15.58 14.65
CA CYS A 189 3.73 -16.71 15.56
C CYS A 189 4.98 -17.54 15.23
N GLN A 190 5.33 -17.67 13.95
CA GLN A 190 6.56 -18.35 13.53
C GLN A 190 7.82 -17.64 14.05
N LEU A 191 7.83 -16.31 14.04
CA LEU A 191 8.94 -15.50 14.54
C LEU A 191 8.91 -15.30 16.06
N ASN A 192 7.76 -15.47 16.69
CA ASN A 192 7.55 -15.25 18.13
C ASN A 192 6.77 -16.41 18.77
N PRO A 193 7.37 -17.62 18.85
CA PRO A 193 6.66 -18.85 19.22
C PRO A 193 6.15 -18.87 20.68
N ASP A 194 6.76 -18.09 21.57
CA ASP A 194 6.44 -18.11 23.01
C ASP A 194 5.32 -17.14 23.41
N ILE A 195 4.84 -16.28 22.49
CA ILE A 195 3.84 -15.25 22.79
C ILE A 195 2.41 -15.80 22.73
N PHE A 196 2.10 -16.62 21.73
CA PHE A 196 0.75 -17.13 21.47
C PHE A 196 0.75 -18.65 21.35
N THR A 197 -0.25 -19.32 21.91
CA THR A 197 -0.36 -20.78 21.79
C THR A 197 -0.71 -21.25 20.38
N ASN A 198 -1.32 -20.38 19.56
CA ASN A 198 -1.73 -20.68 18.20
C ASN A 198 -1.96 -19.39 17.38
N ALA A 199 -1.98 -19.53 16.05
CA ALA A 199 -2.18 -18.41 15.13
C ALA A 199 -3.60 -17.80 15.19
N ASP A 200 -4.63 -18.56 15.57
CA ASP A 200 -5.99 -18.02 15.71
C ASP A 200 -6.07 -17.00 16.88
N THR A 201 -5.34 -17.23 17.98
CA THR A 201 -5.23 -16.26 19.09
C THR A 201 -4.57 -14.96 18.61
N CYS A 202 -3.46 -15.06 17.87
CA CYS A 202 -2.79 -13.90 17.29
C CYS A 202 -3.71 -13.14 16.31
N TYR A 203 -4.43 -13.86 15.47
CA TYR A 203 -5.39 -13.29 14.52
C TYR A 203 -6.51 -12.53 15.24
N VAL A 204 -7.20 -13.16 16.18
CA VAL A 204 -8.33 -12.52 16.89
C VAL A 204 -7.85 -11.32 17.71
N LEU A 205 -6.67 -11.42 18.35
CA LEU A 205 -6.10 -10.31 19.09
C LEU A 205 -5.70 -9.15 18.16
N SER A 206 -5.21 -9.45 16.95
CA SER A 206 -4.89 -8.42 15.95
C SER A 206 -6.13 -7.60 15.58
N PHE A 207 -7.29 -8.25 15.40
CA PHE A 207 -8.54 -7.53 15.19
C PHE A 207 -9.00 -6.77 16.43
N ALA A 208 -8.83 -7.30 17.63
CA ALA A 208 -9.13 -6.58 18.87
C ALA A 208 -8.29 -5.29 18.99
N ILE A 209 -7.02 -5.32 18.59
CA ILE A 209 -6.12 -4.15 18.55
C ILE A 209 -6.60 -3.13 17.50
N ILE A 210 -6.97 -3.61 16.30
CA ILE A 210 -7.51 -2.77 15.23
C ILE A 210 -8.82 -2.10 15.68
N MET A 211 -9.72 -2.85 16.33
CA MET A 211 -10.94 -2.34 16.96
C MET A 211 -10.65 -1.28 18.01
N LEU A 212 -9.68 -1.56 18.89
CA LEU A 212 -9.25 -0.64 19.93
C LEU A 212 -8.77 0.70 19.36
N ASN A 213 -8.01 0.68 18.26
CA ASN A 213 -7.52 1.91 17.62
C ASN A 213 -8.67 2.86 17.28
N THR A 214 -9.72 2.36 16.62
CA THR A 214 -10.87 3.21 16.29
C THR A 214 -11.66 3.58 17.53
N SER A 215 -11.82 2.69 18.52
CA SER A 215 -12.51 3.05 19.77
C SER A 215 -11.81 4.19 20.52
N LEU A 216 -10.47 4.25 20.50
CA LEU A 216 -9.71 5.28 21.22
C LEU A 216 -9.57 6.59 20.42
N HIS A 217 -9.43 6.50 19.10
CA HIS A 217 -9.01 7.63 18.25
C HIS A 217 -10.09 8.18 17.33
N ASN A 218 -11.21 7.47 17.14
CA ASN A 218 -12.35 8.01 16.41
C ASN A 218 -13.13 8.98 17.30
N PRO A 219 -13.24 10.29 16.95
CA PRO A 219 -13.99 11.26 17.74
C PRO A 219 -15.49 10.92 17.90
N SER A 220 -16.04 10.10 16.99
CA SER A 220 -17.42 9.64 17.03
C SER A 220 -17.70 8.64 18.16
N VAL A 221 -16.67 7.96 18.68
CA VAL A 221 -16.80 6.99 19.76
C VAL A 221 -16.71 7.73 21.10
N LYS A 222 -17.85 7.79 21.81
CA LYS A 222 -17.97 8.51 23.09
C LYS A 222 -17.44 7.72 24.28
N ASP A 223 -17.65 6.40 24.27
CA ASP A 223 -17.22 5.51 25.34
C ASP A 223 -15.89 4.86 24.94
N LYS A 224 -14.80 5.36 25.50
CA LYS A 224 -13.45 4.89 25.20
C LYS A 224 -13.09 3.78 26.19
N PRO A 225 -12.78 2.56 25.72
CA PRO A 225 -12.50 1.45 26.61
C PRO A 225 -11.27 1.75 27.48
N SER A 226 -11.34 1.47 28.78
CA SER A 226 -10.20 1.56 29.69
C SER A 226 -9.20 0.40 29.46
N PRO A 227 -7.96 0.50 29.94
CA PRO A 227 -7.01 -0.61 29.87
C PRO A 227 -7.57 -1.89 30.52
N GLU A 228 -8.24 -1.78 31.66
CA GLU A 228 -8.84 -2.91 32.38
C GLU A 228 -10.00 -3.52 31.58
N GLN A 229 -10.81 -2.70 30.91
CA GLN A 229 -11.86 -3.17 30.03
C GLN A 229 -11.27 -3.91 28.83
N PHE A 230 -10.19 -3.42 28.22
CA PHE A 230 -9.50 -4.12 27.12
C PHE A 230 -8.95 -5.48 27.57
N VAL A 231 -8.36 -5.57 28.77
CA VAL A 231 -7.94 -6.85 29.36
C VAL A 231 -9.13 -7.79 29.55
N ALA A 232 -10.23 -7.29 30.12
CA ALA A 232 -11.44 -8.09 30.35
C ALA A 232 -12.08 -8.61 29.05
N MET A 233 -12.11 -7.78 28.00
CA MET A 233 -12.67 -8.13 26.68
C MET A 233 -11.94 -9.27 25.97
N ASN A 234 -10.65 -9.47 26.32
CA ASN A 234 -9.77 -10.47 25.72
C ASN A 234 -9.48 -11.66 26.64
N ARG A 235 -10.25 -11.85 27.72
CA ARG A 235 -10.14 -13.06 28.56
C ARG A 235 -10.49 -14.33 27.79
N GLY A 236 -9.77 -15.41 28.08
CA GLY A 236 -9.94 -16.72 27.45
C GLY A 236 -9.50 -16.81 25.99
N ILE A 237 -8.91 -15.76 25.40
CA ILE A 237 -8.55 -15.72 23.97
C ILE A 237 -7.43 -16.70 23.60
N ASN A 238 -6.67 -17.20 24.58
CA ASN A 238 -5.51 -18.06 24.38
C ASN A 238 -5.86 -19.53 24.65
N ASN A 239 -6.64 -20.17 23.76
CA ASN A 239 -7.12 -21.55 23.92
C ASN A 239 -7.94 -21.77 25.20
N GLY A 240 -8.77 -20.79 25.56
CA GLY A 240 -9.57 -20.80 26.79
C GLY A 240 -8.82 -20.25 28.01
N GLY A 241 -7.50 -20.01 27.91
CA GLY A 241 -6.69 -19.32 28.90
C GLY A 241 -6.56 -17.81 28.63
N ASP A 242 -6.03 -17.09 29.62
CA ASP A 242 -5.77 -15.65 29.54
C ASP A 242 -4.35 -15.37 29.02
N LEU A 243 -4.20 -14.28 28.26
CA LEU A 243 -2.89 -13.74 27.93
C LEU A 243 -2.32 -12.96 29.13
N PRO A 244 -0.97 -12.84 29.25
CA PRO A 244 -0.36 -12.03 30.29
C PRO A 244 -0.94 -10.62 30.32
N GLN A 245 -1.36 -10.15 31.50
CA GLN A 245 -1.98 -8.84 31.65
C GLN A 245 -1.03 -7.72 31.19
N GLU A 246 0.26 -7.84 31.50
CA GLU A 246 1.29 -6.88 31.08
C GLU A 246 1.37 -6.75 29.55
N LEU A 247 1.26 -7.87 28.81
CA LEU A 247 1.22 -7.86 27.35
C LEU A 247 0.01 -7.05 26.86
N LEU A 248 -1.20 -7.35 27.33
CA LEU A 248 -2.42 -6.63 26.91
C LEU A 248 -2.37 -5.13 27.24
N LEU A 249 -1.83 -4.78 28.41
CA LEU A 249 -1.64 -3.38 28.80
C LEU A 249 -0.63 -2.66 27.92
N SER A 250 0.50 -3.28 27.59
CA SER A 250 1.49 -2.71 26.67
C SER A 250 0.94 -2.48 25.26
N LEU A 251 0.12 -3.41 24.76
CA LEU A 251 -0.56 -3.27 23.46
C LEU A 251 -1.55 -2.10 23.49
N TYR A 252 -2.34 -1.99 24.58
CA TYR A 252 -3.29 -0.89 24.77
C TYR A 252 -2.61 0.47 24.81
N GLU A 253 -1.58 0.62 25.65
CA GLU A 253 -0.87 1.90 25.77
C GLU A 253 -0.11 2.27 24.49
N SER A 254 0.41 1.30 23.74
CA SER A 254 1.01 1.56 22.43
C SER A 254 0.00 2.16 21.44
N ILE A 255 -1.21 1.59 21.33
CA ILE A 255 -2.26 2.13 20.47
C ILE A 255 -2.73 3.48 20.98
N LYS A 256 -2.99 3.63 22.28
CA LYS A 256 -3.45 4.89 22.87
C LYS A 256 -2.45 6.04 22.65
N THR A 257 -1.16 5.74 22.71
CA THR A 257 -0.08 6.73 22.51
C THR A 257 0.01 7.17 21.05
N GLU A 258 -0.04 6.23 20.12
CA GLU A 258 0.06 6.52 18.69
C GLU A 258 -1.00 5.73 17.93
N PRO A 259 -1.96 6.36 17.22
CA PRO A 259 -2.86 5.61 16.36
C PRO A 259 -2.08 4.87 15.27
N PHE A 260 -2.68 3.88 14.62
CA PHE A 260 -2.11 3.38 13.37
C PHE A 260 -1.87 4.55 12.41
N LYS A 261 -0.91 4.41 11.50
CA LYS A 261 -0.70 5.33 10.39
C LYS A 261 -0.96 4.53 9.13
N ILE A 262 -1.94 4.96 8.33
CA ILE A 262 -2.19 4.36 7.03
C ILE A 262 -1.46 5.22 5.97
N PRO A 263 -0.73 4.60 5.03
CA PRO A 263 -0.13 5.32 3.92
C PRO A 263 -1.19 6.08 3.11
N GLU A 264 -0.99 7.38 2.92
CA GLU A 264 -1.89 8.22 2.12
C GLU A 264 -1.67 7.99 0.62
N ASP A 265 -2.72 7.61 -0.11
CA ASP A 265 -2.71 7.60 -1.59
C ASP A 265 -3.86 8.44 -2.18
N ASP A 266 -4.95 8.62 -1.44
CA ASP A 266 -6.19 9.20 -1.99
C ASP A 266 -7.17 9.79 -0.95
N GLY A 267 -6.73 10.09 0.28
CA GLY A 267 -7.53 10.86 1.26
C GLY A 267 -8.81 10.19 1.79
N ASN A 268 -9.16 9.01 1.29
CA ASN A 268 -10.12 8.12 1.92
C ASN A 268 -9.38 7.40 3.05
N ASP A 269 -9.30 8.00 4.23
CA ASP A 269 -8.61 7.38 5.37
C ASP A 269 -9.49 6.29 6.01
N LEU A 270 -8.99 5.05 6.04
CA LEU A 270 -9.64 3.86 6.60
C LEU A 270 -9.61 3.82 8.13
N MET A 271 -8.85 4.69 8.79
CA MET A 271 -8.66 4.59 10.25
C MET A 271 -9.84 5.13 11.06
N HIS A 272 -10.66 6.00 10.46
CA HIS A 272 -11.76 6.65 11.16
C HIS A 272 -13.13 6.03 10.88
N THR A 273 -13.24 5.12 9.91
CA THR A 273 -14.52 4.45 9.62
C THR A 273 -14.20 3.07 9.08
N PHE A 274 -14.15 2.10 9.99
CA PHE A 274 -13.98 0.69 9.69
C PHE A 274 -14.60 0.30 8.36
N PHE A 275 -13.81 -0.34 7.51
CA PHE A 275 -14.20 -1.21 6.39
C PHE A 275 -15.21 -0.66 5.38
N ASN A 276 -14.74 -0.57 4.13
CA ASN A 276 -15.51 -0.62 2.89
C ASN A 276 -17.04 -0.68 3.07
N PRO A 277 -17.77 0.41 2.81
CA PRO A 277 -19.18 0.45 3.10
C PRO A 277 -19.93 -0.64 2.36
N ASP A 278 -20.88 -1.29 3.04
CA ASP A 278 -21.81 -2.26 2.45
C ASP A 278 -22.48 -1.68 1.19
N LYS A 279 -22.68 -0.35 1.19
CA LYS A 279 -23.04 0.44 0.02
C LYS A 279 -22.73 1.92 0.23
N GLU A 280 -22.29 2.60 -0.82
CA GLU A 280 -22.23 4.05 -0.87
C GLU A 280 -22.87 4.60 -2.15
N GLY A 281 -23.29 5.86 -2.12
CA GLY A 281 -23.96 6.47 -3.26
C GLY A 281 -24.75 7.73 -2.93
N TRP A 282 -25.14 8.46 -3.97
CA TRP A 282 -26.00 9.64 -3.83
C TRP A 282 -27.46 9.24 -3.67
N LEU A 283 -28.10 9.75 -2.62
CA LEU A 283 -29.56 9.69 -2.47
C LEU A 283 -30.13 11.07 -2.17
N TRP A 284 -31.39 11.27 -2.58
CA TRP A 284 -32.19 12.38 -2.09
C TRP A 284 -32.90 11.95 -0.81
N LYS A 285 -32.79 12.73 0.26
CA LYS A 285 -33.51 12.48 1.50
C LYS A 285 -34.53 13.58 1.79
N GLN A 286 -35.67 13.18 2.35
CA GLN A 286 -36.67 14.12 2.86
C GLN A 286 -36.28 14.57 4.28
N GLY A 287 -36.55 15.82 4.63
CA GLY A 287 -36.40 16.34 5.98
C GLY A 287 -37.51 15.86 6.93
N GLY A 288 -37.23 15.88 8.24
CA GLY A 288 -38.14 15.40 9.28
C GLY A 288 -39.32 16.34 9.50
N ARG A 289 -39.08 17.44 10.23
CA ARG A 289 -40.08 18.48 10.53
C ARG A 289 -40.51 19.25 9.28
N TYR A 290 -39.54 19.65 8.46
CA TYR A 290 -39.79 20.32 7.18
C TYR A 290 -39.50 19.33 6.07
N LYS A 291 -40.50 19.05 5.23
CA LYS A 291 -40.45 18.03 4.17
C LYS A 291 -39.70 18.48 2.91
N SER A 292 -38.59 19.20 3.09
CA SER A 292 -37.70 19.57 1.99
C SER A 292 -36.80 18.39 1.60
N TRP A 293 -36.41 18.34 0.33
CA TRP A 293 -35.53 17.30 -0.20
C TRP A 293 -34.10 17.82 -0.32
N LYS A 294 -33.13 17.03 0.16
CA LYS A 294 -31.71 17.35 0.07
C LYS A 294 -30.94 16.17 -0.51
N ARG A 295 -30.03 16.43 -1.44
CA ARG A 295 -29.10 15.41 -1.96
C ARG A 295 -27.95 15.25 -0.98
N ARG A 296 -27.62 14.01 -0.63
CA ARG A 296 -26.55 13.67 0.32
C ARG A 296 -25.82 12.42 -0.16
N TRP A 297 -24.52 12.36 0.11
CA TRP A 297 -23.74 11.15 -0.11
C TRP A 297 -23.99 10.23 1.07
N PHE A 298 -24.49 9.04 0.82
CA PHE A 298 -24.79 8.05 1.84
C PHE A 298 -23.71 6.98 1.86
N ILE A 299 -23.37 6.55 3.07
CA ILE A 299 -22.45 5.45 3.34
C ILE A 299 -23.17 4.55 4.34
N LEU A 300 -23.42 3.31 3.96
CA LEU A 300 -23.93 2.27 4.83
C LEU A 300 -22.75 1.47 5.35
N ASN A 301 -22.57 1.47 6.67
CA ASN A 301 -21.50 0.71 7.31
C ASN A 301 -21.81 0.43 8.79
N ASP A 302 -21.35 -0.70 9.31
CA ASP A 302 -21.47 -1.08 10.74
C ASP A 302 -22.89 -0.89 11.30
N ASN A 303 -23.91 -1.40 10.60
CA ASN A 303 -25.32 -1.26 10.97
C ASN A 303 -25.77 0.19 11.18
N CYS A 304 -25.06 1.15 10.58
CA CYS A 304 -25.35 2.56 10.63
C CYS A 304 -25.41 3.13 9.22
N LEU A 305 -26.36 4.02 8.99
CA LEU A 305 -26.46 4.77 7.75
C LEU A 305 -25.99 6.21 7.99
N TYR A 306 -24.85 6.55 7.42
CA TYR A 306 -24.22 7.86 7.46
C TYR A 306 -24.62 8.67 6.23
N TYR A 307 -24.76 9.99 6.39
CA TYR A 307 -24.93 10.86 5.24
C TYR A 307 -24.14 12.16 5.36
N PHE A 308 -23.53 12.57 4.26
CA PHE A 308 -22.60 13.69 4.14
C PHE A 308 -23.14 14.74 3.17
N GLU A 309 -22.72 15.99 3.32
CA GLU A 309 -23.08 17.03 2.35
C GLU A 309 -22.27 16.85 1.07
N TYR A 310 -20.98 16.56 1.19
CA TYR A 310 -20.05 16.27 0.12
C TYR A 310 -19.30 14.95 0.36
N THR A 311 -18.78 14.34 -0.71
CA THR A 311 -17.98 13.09 -0.63
C THR A 311 -16.63 13.29 0.05
N THR A 312 -16.15 14.53 0.11
CA THR A 312 -14.88 14.91 0.75
C THR A 312 -15.02 15.29 2.22
N ASP A 313 -16.26 15.30 2.76
CA ASP A 313 -16.51 15.70 4.14
C ASP A 313 -15.98 14.63 5.10
N LYS A 314 -15.18 15.06 6.08
CA LYS A 314 -14.64 14.16 7.11
C LYS A 314 -15.65 13.79 8.19
N GLU A 315 -16.67 14.63 8.39
CA GLU A 315 -17.69 14.43 9.43
C GLU A 315 -19.08 14.27 8.81
N PRO A 316 -19.89 13.29 9.26
CA PRO A 316 -21.22 13.07 8.73
C PRO A 316 -22.17 14.19 9.15
N ARG A 317 -23.05 14.61 8.24
CA ARG A 317 -24.17 15.51 8.56
C ARG A 317 -25.22 14.82 9.41
N GLY A 318 -25.30 13.50 9.38
CA GLY A 318 -26.06 12.74 10.35
C GLY A 318 -25.83 11.25 10.26
N ILE A 319 -26.23 10.59 11.34
CA ILE A 319 -26.00 9.17 11.60
C ILE A 319 -27.33 8.55 12.00
N ILE A 320 -27.70 7.46 11.33
CA ILE A 320 -28.92 6.71 11.59
C ILE A 320 -28.51 5.27 11.94
N PRO A 321 -28.42 4.94 13.24
CA PRO A 321 -28.30 3.56 13.69
C PRO A 321 -29.46 2.72 13.15
N LEU A 322 -29.19 1.55 12.60
CA LEU A 322 -30.20 0.66 11.98
C LEU A 322 -30.77 -0.37 12.96
N GLU A 323 -30.47 -0.25 14.25
CA GLU A 323 -31.08 -1.05 15.31
C GLU A 323 -32.58 -0.80 15.39
N ASN A 324 -33.39 -1.86 15.36
CA ASN A 324 -34.85 -1.77 15.38
C ASN A 324 -35.40 -0.88 14.24
N ILE A 325 -34.74 -0.92 13.08
CA ILE A 325 -35.22 -0.29 11.85
C ILE A 325 -35.57 -1.37 10.85
N SER A 326 -36.57 -1.10 10.01
CA SER A 326 -36.88 -1.89 8.83
C SER A 326 -36.98 -0.99 7.61
N VAL A 327 -36.70 -1.58 6.43
CA VAL A 327 -36.71 -0.87 5.15
C VAL A 327 -37.77 -1.43 4.20
N ARG A 328 -38.46 -0.53 3.50
CA ARG A 328 -39.46 -0.89 2.48
C ARG A 328 -39.42 0.05 1.27
N PRO A 329 -39.89 -0.39 0.09
CA PRO A 329 -40.20 0.50 -1.02
C PRO A 329 -41.30 1.50 -0.61
N ALA A 330 -41.24 2.71 -1.15
CA ALA A 330 -42.25 3.74 -0.93
C ALA A 330 -42.57 4.48 -2.23
N SER A 331 -43.74 5.12 -2.25
CA SER A 331 -44.16 6.00 -3.35
C SER A 331 -44.23 7.44 -2.86
N ASP A 332 -43.79 8.37 -3.69
CA ASP A 332 -43.89 9.81 -3.43
C ASP A 332 -44.45 10.52 -4.67
N ARG A 333 -45.20 11.62 -4.47
CA ARG A 333 -45.80 12.38 -5.56
C ARG A 333 -44.77 13.20 -6.35
N GLN A 334 -43.66 13.57 -5.71
CA GLN A 334 -42.67 14.48 -6.28
C GLN A 334 -41.38 13.77 -6.71
N ARG A 335 -41.09 12.57 -6.18
CA ARG A 335 -39.85 11.86 -6.50
C ARG A 335 -40.07 10.38 -6.81
N PRO A 336 -39.45 9.86 -7.87
CA PRO A 336 -39.51 8.45 -8.19
C PRO A 336 -38.57 7.63 -7.28
N HIS A 337 -38.65 6.30 -7.40
CA HIS A 337 -37.70 5.34 -6.82
C HIS A 337 -37.49 5.52 -5.30
N CYS A 338 -38.57 5.75 -4.56
CA CYS A 338 -38.49 6.02 -3.13
C CYS A 338 -38.35 4.74 -2.29
N LEU A 339 -37.64 4.86 -1.18
CA LEU A 339 -37.54 3.87 -0.11
C LEU A 339 -37.71 4.54 1.26
N GLU A 340 -38.16 3.79 2.25
CA GLU A 340 -38.41 4.27 3.60
C GLU A 340 -37.77 3.39 4.65
N LEU A 341 -37.03 4.03 5.57
CA LEU A 341 -36.70 3.47 6.87
C LEU A 341 -37.79 3.84 7.87
N TYR A 342 -38.26 2.86 8.63
CA TYR A 342 -39.25 3.03 9.69
C TYR A 342 -38.85 2.19 10.91
N ALA A 343 -39.23 2.66 12.10
CA ALA A 343 -38.96 1.93 13.33
C ALA A 343 -39.76 0.61 13.38
N SER A 344 -39.10 -0.47 13.77
CA SER A 344 -39.69 -1.77 14.09
C SER A 344 -39.73 -1.96 15.62
N GLY A 345 -40.69 -2.73 16.13
CA GLY A 345 -40.76 -3.04 17.58
C GLY A 345 -41.48 -2.02 18.48
N GLY A 346 -42.35 -1.15 17.94
CA GLY A 346 -43.29 -0.34 18.74
C GLY A 346 -42.79 1.05 19.17
N ALA A 347 -41.64 1.50 18.68
CA ALA A 347 -41.18 2.88 18.85
C ALA A 347 -41.73 3.79 17.73
N ASP A 348 -42.19 5.00 18.09
CA ASP A 348 -42.73 5.97 17.12
C ASP A 348 -41.66 6.85 16.44
N LEU A 349 -40.46 6.93 17.02
CA LEU A 349 -39.35 7.73 16.49
C LEU A 349 -38.10 6.89 16.25
N ILE A 350 -37.42 7.21 15.16
CA ILE A 350 -36.10 6.67 14.83
C ILE A 350 -35.05 7.46 15.60
N LYS A 351 -34.27 6.77 16.44
CA LYS A 351 -33.10 7.35 17.11
C LYS A 351 -32.04 7.65 16.05
N ALA A 352 -31.70 8.92 15.88
CA ALA A 352 -30.67 9.37 14.96
C ALA A 352 -30.10 10.70 15.45
N CYS A 353 -28.90 11.05 15.00
CA CYS A 353 -28.31 12.37 15.27
C CYS A 353 -27.95 13.09 13.96
N LYS A 354 -27.90 14.41 14.01
CA LYS A 354 -27.47 15.25 12.89
C LYS A 354 -26.80 16.53 13.38
N THR A 355 -25.96 17.12 12.56
CA THR A 355 -25.44 18.48 12.79
C THR A 355 -26.43 19.52 12.25
N ASP A 356 -26.71 20.55 13.05
CA ASP A 356 -27.47 21.72 12.62
C ASP A 356 -26.59 22.73 11.83
N SER A 357 -27.14 23.89 11.47
CA SER A 357 -26.41 24.91 10.71
C SER A 357 -25.28 25.57 11.49
N GLU A 358 -25.26 25.42 12.82
CA GLU A 358 -24.22 25.95 13.71
C GLU A 358 -23.16 24.89 14.04
N GLY A 359 -23.26 23.69 13.43
CA GLY A 359 -22.33 22.58 13.67
C GLY A 359 -22.60 21.81 14.96
N LYS A 360 -23.72 22.08 15.67
CA LYS A 360 -24.06 21.37 16.90
C LYS A 360 -24.77 20.05 16.59
N VAL A 361 -24.38 18.98 17.29
CA VAL A 361 -25.04 17.68 17.20
C VAL A 361 -26.37 17.71 17.94
N VAL A 362 -27.46 17.45 17.22
CA VAL A 362 -28.83 17.42 17.72
C VAL A 362 -29.54 16.12 17.33
N GLU A 363 -30.52 15.70 18.12
CA GLU A 363 -31.31 14.50 17.85
C GLU A 363 -32.25 14.69 16.64
N GLY A 364 -32.31 13.67 15.79
CA GLY A 364 -33.19 13.60 14.63
C GLY A 364 -34.65 13.40 15.05
N LYS A 365 -35.55 14.28 14.59
CA LYS A 365 -37.00 14.16 14.83
C LYS A 365 -37.70 13.51 13.64
N HIS A 366 -37.34 12.26 13.36
CA HIS A 366 -37.88 11.50 12.23
C HIS A 366 -38.69 10.30 12.73
N THR A 367 -39.95 10.22 12.32
CA THR A 367 -40.76 9.00 12.44
C THR A 367 -40.42 8.02 11.32
N VAL A 368 -40.12 8.56 10.14
CA VAL A 368 -39.60 7.82 8.98
C VAL A 368 -38.49 8.61 8.28
N TYR A 369 -37.54 7.90 7.69
CA TYR A 369 -36.60 8.46 6.72
C TYR A 369 -36.99 8.01 5.32
N ARG A 370 -37.60 8.92 4.56
CA ARG A 370 -37.88 8.73 3.14
C ARG A 370 -36.70 9.20 2.29
N MET A 371 -36.27 8.34 1.38
CA MET A 371 -35.17 8.58 0.45
C MET A 371 -35.62 8.24 -0.98
N SER A 372 -34.92 8.78 -1.98
CA SER A 372 -35.17 8.57 -3.41
C SER A 372 -33.84 8.37 -4.13
N ALA A 373 -33.75 7.26 -4.85
CA ALA A 373 -32.61 6.90 -5.69
C ALA A 373 -32.78 7.46 -7.12
N SER A 374 -31.71 7.41 -7.92
CA SER A 374 -31.73 7.93 -9.29
C SER A 374 -32.42 6.96 -10.24
N THR A 375 -32.31 5.66 -9.97
CA THR A 375 -32.93 4.59 -10.75
C THR A 375 -33.68 3.59 -9.88
N VAL A 376 -34.48 2.72 -10.51
CA VAL A 376 -35.18 1.62 -9.83
C VAL A 376 -34.18 0.60 -9.29
N GLU A 377 -33.14 0.32 -10.09
CA GLU A 377 -32.08 -0.63 -9.77
C GLU A 377 -31.29 -0.16 -8.55
N GLU A 378 -30.89 1.12 -8.51
CA GLU A 378 -30.20 1.70 -7.35
C GLU A 378 -31.08 1.61 -6.09
N ARG A 379 -32.39 1.91 -6.19
CA ARG A 379 -33.31 1.79 -5.06
C ARG A 379 -33.32 0.36 -4.52
N ASP A 380 -33.45 -0.61 -5.41
CA ASP A 380 -33.58 -2.02 -5.03
C ASP A 380 -32.28 -2.54 -4.42
N GLU A 381 -31.13 -2.17 -4.96
CA GLU A 381 -29.82 -2.44 -4.35
C GLU A 381 -29.69 -1.81 -2.95
N TRP A 382 -30.11 -0.55 -2.78
CA TRP A 382 -30.10 0.11 -1.47
C TRP A 382 -30.98 -0.63 -0.47
N ILE A 383 -32.19 -1.05 -0.87
CA ILE A 383 -33.09 -1.83 -0.02
C ILE A 383 -32.45 -3.17 0.35
N GLU A 384 -31.81 -3.85 -0.61
CA GLU A 384 -31.15 -5.14 -0.36
C GLU A 384 -29.99 -5.01 0.62
N CYS A 385 -29.07 -4.06 0.41
CA CYS A 385 -27.94 -3.84 1.29
C CYS A 385 -28.40 -3.42 2.70
N LEU A 386 -29.40 -2.53 2.81
CA LEU A 386 -29.97 -2.14 4.10
C LEU A 386 -30.59 -3.34 4.82
N ARG A 387 -31.35 -4.20 4.14
CA ARG A 387 -31.90 -5.43 4.75
C ARG A 387 -30.79 -6.35 5.22
N ARG A 388 -29.75 -6.54 4.40
CA ARG A 388 -28.61 -7.40 4.73
C ARG A 388 -27.90 -6.89 5.98
N SER A 389 -27.54 -5.61 6.01
CA SER A 389 -26.87 -4.94 7.15
C SER A 389 -27.73 -4.97 8.42
N ILE A 390 -29.06 -4.79 8.30
CA ILE A 390 -30.01 -4.97 9.42
C ILE A 390 -30.03 -6.42 9.94
N SER A 391 -29.74 -7.41 9.09
CA SER A 391 -29.88 -8.83 9.39
C SER A 391 -28.60 -9.59 9.75
N HIS A 392 -27.42 -9.21 9.25
CA HIS A 392 -26.20 -10.03 9.33
C HIS A 392 -24.94 -9.27 8.90
N ASN A 393 -23.80 -9.43 9.59
CA ASN A 393 -22.50 -8.94 9.13
C ASN A 393 -21.50 -10.13 9.02
N PRO A 394 -21.24 -10.63 7.80
CA PRO A 394 -20.39 -11.80 7.56
C PRO A 394 -18.97 -11.70 8.14
N PHE A 395 -18.43 -10.48 8.28
CA PHE A 395 -17.11 -10.26 8.87
C PHE A 395 -17.14 -10.46 10.39
N TYR A 396 -18.16 -9.96 11.09
CA TYR A 396 -18.35 -10.25 12.51
C TYR A 396 -18.68 -11.72 12.76
N ASP A 397 -19.43 -12.37 11.86
CA ASP A 397 -19.67 -13.82 11.97
C ASP A 397 -18.38 -14.63 11.81
N MET A 398 -17.52 -14.26 10.87
CA MET A 398 -16.19 -14.85 10.71
C MET A 398 -15.32 -14.64 11.97
N LEU A 399 -15.27 -13.40 12.50
CA LEU A 399 -14.56 -13.10 13.75
C LEU A 399 -15.14 -13.88 14.93
N ALA A 400 -16.46 -14.04 15.02
CA ALA A 400 -17.11 -14.82 16.06
C ALA A 400 -16.79 -16.31 15.95
N GLN A 401 -16.73 -16.86 14.73
CA GLN A 401 -16.31 -18.25 14.47
C GLN A 401 -14.85 -18.46 14.85
N ARG A 402 -13.94 -17.57 14.43
CA ARG A 402 -12.51 -17.63 14.79
C ARG A 402 -12.30 -17.46 16.29
N LYS A 403 -13.04 -16.57 16.95
CA LYS A 403 -13.03 -16.40 18.42
C LYS A 403 -13.46 -17.68 19.14
N LYS A 404 -14.52 -18.37 18.66
CA LYS A 404 -14.91 -19.68 19.19
C LYS A 404 -13.80 -20.71 19.02
N LYS A 405 -13.18 -20.79 17.84
CA LYS A 405 -12.08 -21.72 17.55
C LYS A 405 -10.85 -21.45 18.44
N ALA A 406 -10.45 -20.19 18.59
CA ALA A 406 -9.38 -19.74 19.47
C ALA A 406 -9.65 -20.02 20.96
N GLN A 407 -10.92 -20.23 21.35
CA GLN A 407 -11.31 -20.59 22.72
C GLN A 407 -11.44 -22.11 22.93
N HIS A 408 -11.63 -22.93 21.89
CA HIS A 408 -12.10 -24.33 22.00
C HIS A 408 -11.20 -25.41 21.36
N SER A 409 -9.94 -25.13 21.01
CA SER A 409 -9.06 -26.13 20.37
C SER A 409 -8.71 -27.37 21.24
N VAL A 410 -9.21 -27.45 22.48
CA VAL A 410 -8.90 -28.52 23.45
C VAL A 410 -9.69 -29.83 23.21
N HIS A 411 -10.74 -29.87 22.38
CA HIS A 411 -11.66 -31.02 22.33
C HIS A 411 -11.44 -32.04 21.19
N SER A 412 -10.28 -32.06 20.51
CA SER A 412 -10.03 -33.03 19.42
C SER A 412 -8.77 -33.88 19.56
N ALA A 413 -8.18 -33.93 20.76
CA ALA A 413 -7.03 -34.80 21.04
C ALA A 413 -7.19 -35.52 22.39
N HIS A 414 -8.20 -36.39 22.51
CA HIS A 414 -8.24 -37.44 23.52
C HIS A 414 -8.87 -38.71 22.96
#